data_AF-A0A412ELA1-F1
#
_entry.id   AF-A0A412ELA1-F1
#
_cell.length_a   1.000
_cell.length_b   1.000
_cell.length_c   1.000
_cell.angle_alpha   90.00
_cell.angle_beta   90.00
_cell.angle_gamma   90.00
#
_symmetry.space_group_name_H-M   'P 1'
#
loop_
_entity.id
_entity.type
_entity.pdbx_description
1 polymer ?
#
loop_
_entity_poly.entity_id
_entity_poly.type
_entity_poly.pdbx_seq_one_letter_code
_entity_poly.pdbx_strand_id
1 'polypeptide(L)' 'MDVKELRNFTNLSQQAFSEKYGIPKRSIENWESGKRTPPEYVIKLLERAVKEDFA' A
#
# COMPACT_ATOMS: atom_id res chain seq x y z
N MET A 1 6.72 -3.28 -8.20
CA MET A 1 6.23 -2.27 -7.27
C MET A 1 6.01 -2.90 -5.93
N ASP A 2 6.56 -2.34 -4.87
CA ASP A 2 6.21 -2.70 -3.49
C ASP A 2 5.14 -1.75 -2.92
N VAL A 3 4.66 -2.03 -1.71
CA VAL A 3 3.65 -1.21 -1.03
C VAL A 3 4.15 0.21 -0.76
N LYS A 4 5.46 0.38 -0.54
CA LYS A 4 6.08 1.67 -0.23
C LYS A 4 6.08 2.58 -1.46
N GLU A 5 6.42 2.04 -2.62
CA GLU A 5 6.38 2.72 -3.91
C GLU A 5 4.95 3.15 -4.25
N LEU A 6 3.97 2.25 -4.06
CA LEU A 6 2.55 2.55 -4.26
C LEU A 6 2.07 3.68 -3.33
N ARG A 7 2.42 3.63 -2.04
CA ARG A 7 2.07 4.69 -1.10
C ARG A 7 2.74 6.02 -1.48
N ASN A 8 4.02 6.00 -1.85
CA ASN A 8 4.74 7.20 -2.25
C ASN A 8 4.13 7.85 -3.51
N PHE A 9 3.63 7.05 -4.46
CA PHE A 9 2.91 7.55 -5.63
C PHE A 9 1.65 8.35 -5.25
N THR A 10 0.93 7.90 -4.23
CA THR A 10 -0.26 8.62 -3.72
C THR A 10 0.05 9.85 -2.88
N ASN A 11 1.33 10.09 -2.53
CA ASN A 11 1.78 11.09 -1.56
C ASN A 11 1.08 11.01 -0.18
N LEU A 12 0.55 9.83 0.18
CA LEU A 12 -0.13 9.59 1.45
C LEU A 12 0.86 9.16 2.55
N SER A 13 0.54 9.53 3.79
CA SER A 13 1.16 8.94 4.98
C SER A 13 0.73 7.48 5.13
N GLN A 14 1.47 6.68 5.91
CA GLN A 14 1.08 5.29 6.21
C GLN A 14 -0.31 5.21 6.87
N GLN A 15 -0.66 6.20 7.70
CA GLN A 15 -1.97 6.30 8.35
C GLN A 15 -3.07 6.59 7.32
N ALA A 16 -2.88 7.56 6.43
CA ALA A 16 -3.87 7.89 5.42
C ALA A 16 -4.04 6.76 4.38
N PHE A 17 -2.96 6.06 4.03
CA PHE A 17 -3.01 4.89 3.16
C PHE A 17 -3.73 3.72 3.83
N SER A 18 -3.52 3.53 5.14
CA SER A 18 -4.23 2.55 5.97
C SER A 18 -5.74 2.79 5.96
N GLU A 19 -6.16 4.03 6.19
CA GLU A 19 -7.57 4.43 6.20
C GLU A 19 -8.21 4.30 4.82
N LYS A 20 -7.52 4.76 3.76
CA LYS A 20 -8.05 4.76 2.39
C LYS A 20 -8.33 3.34 1.86
N TYR A 21 -7.41 2.40 2.09
CA TYR A 21 -7.52 1.03 1.57
C TYR A 21 -8.01 0.01 2.60
N GLY A 22 -8.37 0.46 3.82
CA GLY A 22 -8.84 -0.42 4.90
C GLY A 22 -7.81 -1.45 5.38
N ILE A 23 -6.52 -1.18 5.16
CA ILE A 23 -5.42 -2.09 5.54
C ILE A 23 -4.87 -1.62 6.90
N PRO A 24 -4.70 -2.48 7.90
CA PRO A 24 -4.11 -2.07 9.17
C PRO A 24 -2.73 -1.42 8.98
N LYS A 25 -2.50 -0.26 9.60
CA LYS A 25 -1.21 0.46 9.53
C LYS A 25 -0.02 -0.46 9.82
N ARG A 26 -0.16 -1.35 10.81
CA ARG A 26 0.90 -2.32 11.17
C ARG A 26 1.22 -3.31 10.04
N SER A 27 0.27 -3.64 9.17
CA SER A 27 0.52 -4.46 7.99
C SER A 27 1.35 -3.69 6.96
N ILE A 28 0.99 -2.43 6.71
CA ILE A 28 1.77 -1.54 5.83
C ILE A 28 3.19 -1.38 6.38
N GLU A 29 3.36 -1.09 7.67
CA GLU A 29 4.69 -0.99 8.31
C GLU A 29 5.51 -2.26 8.13
N ASN A 30 4.92 -3.44 8.36
CA ASN A 30 5.64 -4.71 8.22
C ASN A 30 6.01 -5.02 6.76
N TRP A 31 5.18 -4.63 5.80
CA TRP A 31 5.46 -4.79 4.37
C TRP A 31 6.55 -3.82 3.91
N GLU A 32 6.46 -2.55 4.28
CA GLU A 32 7.46 -1.53 3.93
C GLU A 32 8.81 -1.75 4.63
N SER A 33 8.81 -2.35 5.82
CA SER A 33 10.05 -2.69 6.55
C SER A 33 10.65 -4.04 6.15
N GLY A 34 10.04 -4.77 5.19
CA GLY A 34 10.48 -6.10 4.76
C GLY A 34 10.34 -7.21 5.83
N LYS A 35 9.64 -6.95 6.95
CA LYS A 35 9.39 -7.96 8.00
C LYS A 35 8.44 -9.05 7.52
N ARG A 36 7.54 -8.71 6.60
CA ARG A 36 6.64 -9.63 5.92
C ARG A 36 6.52 -9.24 4.46
N THR A 37 6.45 -10.23 3.58
CA THR A 37 6.14 -9.99 2.17
C THR A 37 4.61 -10.03 2.00
N PRO A 38 3.97 -8.97 1.48
CA PRO A 38 2.56 -9.04 1.12
C PRO A 38 2.34 -10.10 0.04
N PRO A 39 1.21 -10.82 0.05
CA PRO A 39 0.86 -11.70 -1.05
C PRO A 39 0.83 -10.95 -2.38
N GLU A 40 1.26 -11.60 -3.47
CA GLU A 40 1.38 -10.94 -4.78
C GLU A 40 0.04 -10.38 -5.28
N TYR A 41 -1.07 -11.06 -4.99
CA TYR A 41 -2.42 -10.58 -5.35
C TYR A 41 -2.76 -9.25 -4.66
N VAL A 42 -2.28 -9.01 -3.43
CA VAL A 42 -2.54 -7.76 -2.69
C VAL A 42 -1.81 -6.60 -3.37
N ILE A 43 -0.57 -6.81 -3.81
CA ILE A 43 0.18 -5.79 -4.56
C ILE A 43 -0.56 -5.43 -5.85
N LYS A 44 -1.01 -6.44 -6.62
CA LYS A 44 -1.74 -6.20 -7.88
C LYS A 44 -3.06 -5.45 -7.68
N LEU A 45 -3.81 -5.80 -6.63
CA LEU A 45 -5.05 -5.11 -6.29
C LEU A 45 -4.80 -3.66 -5.86
N LEU A 46 -3.79 -3.43 -5.01
CA LEU A 46 -3.41 -2.09 -4.58
C LEU A 46 -2.90 -1.24 -5.74
N GLU A 47 -2.09 -1.81 -6.62
CA GLU A 47 -1.61 -1.10 -7.81
C GLU A 47 -2.75 -0.64 -8.71
N ARG A 48 -3.74 -1.51 -8.94
CA ARG A 48 -4.93 -1.16 -9.70
C ARG A 48 -5.74 -0.06 -9.02
N ALA A 49 -6.03 -0.22 -7.72
CA ALA A 49 -6.82 0.76 -6.97
C ALA A 49 -6.12 2.14 -6.91
N VAL A 50 -4.81 2.16 -6.66
CA VAL A 50 -3.99 3.38 -6.65
C VAL A 50 -4.02 4.07 -8.01
N LYS A 51 -3.91 3.32 -9.12
CA LYS A 51 -3.98 3.90 -10.46
C LYS A 51 -5.38 4.43 -10.78
N GLU A 52 -6.44 3.74 -10.38
CA GLU A 52 -7.82 4.19 -10.59
C GLU A 52 -8.15 5.45 -9.77
N ASP A 53 -7.62 5.56 -8.56
CA ASP A 53 -7.88 6.68 -7.65
C ASP A 53 -7.09 7.98 -7.96
N PHE A 54 -5.98 7.86 -8.69
CA PHE A 54 -5.03 8.96 -8.94
C PHE A 54 -4.70 9.14 -10.44
N ALA A 55 -5.49 8.54 -11.33
CA ALA A 55 -5.52 8.87 -12.76
C ALA A 55 -6.29 10.19 -12.99
#